data_AF-A0A8T3WHA7-F1
#
_entry.id   AF-A0A8T3WHA7-F1
#
_cell.length_a   1.000
_cell.length_b   1.000
_cell.length_c   1.000
_cell.angle_alpha   90.00
_cell.angle_beta   90.00
_cell.angle_gamma   90.00
#
_symmetry.space_group_name_H-M   'P 1'
#
loop_
_entity.id
_entity.type
_entity.pdbx_description
1 polymer ?
#
loop_
_entity_poly.entity_id
_entity_poly.type
_entity_poly.pdbx_seq_one_letter_code
_entity_poly.pdbx_strand_id
1 'polypeptide(L)'
;MKYEIRNDARHLDEVIRKVARQDVYDFMLERKKPVATRESTVVYVDDIQSRAKITPLGHAEVRTSGKQTKFPDCLLDVNLDFADWCLSNITPDGKLDADGACEYCYAGNWHNQYPFIREVNKIELTRRFREARDIRAKEDLPTRYVRLGKMTDAGPDIFLDHLRITFEVLLDLGLKAIMPTKHLGFYPDIAAHLRATNSTLLYSLGSDEIEKGRTALGRTQDWRMKQARMYLDVGVRAVPYVLIDPTREDGGYFAPILKKALGFPKVLLLPVRITRRDLAETVLGGWGNALGPASVDLFGNGCGGFELDKTTLVHGNELHPNIEKLVAESGGRVGLCSHNISKFWCNGCFMPGHEQIVKIRGRKLD
;
A
#
# COMPACT_ATOMS: atom_id res chain seq x y z
N MET A 1 18.89 11.92 17.58
CA MET A 1 19.32 10.55 17.20
C MET A 1 20.64 10.73 16.46
N LYS A 2 21.75 10.11 16.88
CA LYS A 2 23.05 10.23 16.19
C LYS A 2 23.16 9.06 15.21
N TYR A 3 23.36 9.33 13.93
CA TYR A 3 23.43 8.26 12.91
C TYR A 3 24.86 7.69 12.85
N GLU A 4 24.98 6.37 12.94
CA GLU A 4 26.24 5.63 12.77
C GLU A 4 26.55 5.44 11.28
N ILE A 5 27.72 5.92 10.85
CA ILE A 5 28.13 5.97 9.45
C ILE A 5 29.41 5.20 9.21
N ARG A 6 29.40 4.34 8.18
CA ARG A 6 30.62 3.74 7.64
C ARG A 6 31.23 4.66 6.58
N ASN A 7 32.53 4.92 6.66
CA ASN A 7 33.27 5.74 5.68
C ASN A 7 33.27 5.19 4.24
N ASP A 8 32.89 3.92 4.03
CA ASP A 8 32.83 3.26 2.71
C ASP A 8 31.41 3.21 2.10
N ALA A 9 30.38 3.65 2.82
CA ALA A 9 29.00 3.54 2.37
C ALA A 9 28.62 4.69 1.43
N ARG A 10 28.74 4.47 0.10
CA ARG A 10 28.15 5.37 -0.92
C ARG A 10 26.61 5.43 -0.85
N HIS A 11 25.97 4.56 -0.06
CA HIS A 11 24.52 4.42 0.10
C HIS A 11 24.14 4.14 1.55
N LEU A 12 24.46 5.09 2.42
CA LEU A 12 24.34 4.95 3.87
C LEU A 12 22.95 4.50 4.36
N ASP A 13 21.88 5.09 3.84
CA ASP A 13 20.53 4.77 4.34
C ASP A 13 20.01 3.43 3.79
N GLU A 14 20.57 2.94 2.67
CA GLU A 14 20.34 1.57 2.23
C GLU A 14 20.93 0.57 3.22
N VAL A 15 22.09 0.89 3.81
CA VAL A 15 22.71 0.08 4.87
C VAL A 15 21.85 0.11 6.14
N ILE A 16 21.37 1.28 6.59
CA ILE A 16 20.51 1.40 7.79
C ILE A 16 19.21 0.60 7.61
N ARG A 17 18.53 0.73 6.47
CA ARG A 17 17.30 -0.04 6.19
C ARG A 17 17.56 -1.53 6.03
N LYS A 18 18.73 -1.91 5.50
CA LYS A 18 19.15 -3.31 5.42
C LYS A 18 19.42 -3.89 6.80
N VAL A 19 20.04 -3.14 7.73
CA VAL A 19 20.30 -3.57 9.12
C VAL A 19 19.00 -3.75 9.90
N ALA A 20 18.08 -2.78 9.88
CA ALA A 20 16.78 -2.89 10.58
C ALA A 20 15.90 -4.08 10.09
N ARG A 21 16.14 -4.57 8.88
CA ARG A 21 15.48 -5.75 8.29
C ARG A 21 16.28 -7.03 8.44
N GLN A 22 17.61 -6.90 8.50
CA GLN A 22 18.49 -7.97 8.94
C GLN A 22 18.07 -8.40 10.35
N ASP A 23 17.61 -7.48 11.21
CA ASP A 23 17.01 -7.84 12.51
C ASP A 23 15.78 -8.75 12.36
N VAL A 24 14.88 -8.50 11.41
CA VAL A 24 13.73 -9.39 11.14
C VAL A 24 14.19 -10.74 10.59
N TYR A 25 15.17 -10.74 9.69
CA TYR A 25 15.71 -11.96 9.06
C TYR A 25 16.54 -12.83 10.03
N ASP A 26 17.46 -12.22 10.78
CA ASP A 26 18.33 -12.86 11.76
C ASP A 26 17.54 -13.40 12.95
N PHE A 27 16.51 -12.69 13.39
CA PHE A 27 15.64 -13.14 14.47
C PHE A 27 14.70 -14.29 14.03
N MET A 28 14.14 -14.23 12.81
CA MET A 28 13.42 -15.37 12.21
C MET A 28 14.33 -16.61 12.07
N LEU A 29 15.64 -16.41 12.00
CA LEU A 29 16.67 -17.43 11.89
C LEU A 29 17.42 -17.68 13.20
N GLU A 30 16.79 -17.53 14.38
CA GLU A 30 17.35 -17.90 15.69
C GLU A 30 17.60 -19.41 15.86
N ARG A 31 18.38 -20.00 14.93
CA ARG A 31 19.43 -20.99 15.12
C ARG A 31 20.47 -20.84 14.02
N LYS A 32 21.29 -19.79 14.02
CA LYS A 32 22.68 -19.86 13.53
C LYS A 32 23.54 -18.71 14.05
N LYS A 33 24.80 -19.07 14.31
CA LYS A 33 25.84 -18.29 15.00
C LYS A 33 25.92 -16.83 14.53
N PRO A 34 26.32 -15.90 15.43
CA PRO A 34 26.56 -14.51 15.04
C PRO A 34 27.54 -14.46 13.86
N VAL A 35 27.11 -13.85 12.76
CA VAL A 35 28.00 -13.54 11.64
C VAL A 35 28.96 -12.46 12.15
N ALA A 36 30.25 -12.76 12.13
CA ALA A 36 31.29 -11.82 12.54
C ALA A 36 31.12 -10.50 11.77
N THR A 37 30.74 -9.44 12.48
CA THR A 37 30.70 -8.09 11.95
C THR A 37 32.14 -7.66 11.65
N ARG A 38 32.47 -7.46 10.37
CA ARG A 38 33.73 -6.82 9.96
C ARG A 38 33.87 -5.51 10.72
N GLU A 39 35.04 -5.27 11.31
CA GLU A 39 35.42 -3.98 11.88
C GLU A 39 35.26 -2.90 10.81
N SER A 40 34.23 -2.07 10.96
CA SER A 40 34.03 -0.87 10.15
C SER A 40 34.22 0.34 11.04
N THR A 41 35.04 1.28 10.57
CA THR A 41 35.30 2.55 11.27
C THR A 41 34.03 3.40 11.25
N VAL A 42 33.53 3.71 12.45
CA VAL A 42 32.26 4.43 12.69
C VAL A 42 32.49 5.94 12.72
N VAL A 43 31.63 6.69 12.04
CA VAL A 43 31.53 8.16 12.12
C VAL A 43 30.10 8.53 12.50
N TYR A 44 29.91 9.54 13.34
CA TYR A 44 28.58 10.02 13.72
C TYR A 44 28.26 11.35 13.03
N VAL A 45 27.08 11.50 12.45
CA VAL A 45 26.56 12.80 11.98
C VAL A 45 25.27 13.16 12.68
N ASP A 46 25.11 14.46 12.93
CA ASP A 46 23.95 15.01 13.64
C ASP A 46 22.75 15.29 12.71
N ASP A 47 22.97 15.39 11.39
CA ASP A 47 21.93 15.72 10.40
C ASP A 47 22.32 15.21 8.99
N ILE A 48 21.37 14.62 8.26
CA ILE A 48 21.49 14.29 6.84
C ILE A 48 20.59 15.26 6.07
N GLN A 49 21.15 16.41 5.70
CA GLN A 49 20.42 17.40 4.91
C GLN A 49 20.43 17.03 3.42
N SER A 50 19.35 16.39 2.98
CA SER A 50 19.04 16.34 1.55
C SER A 50 18.71 17.75 1.06
N ARG A 51 19.62 18.36 0.27
CA ARG A 51 19.34 19.59 -0.51
C ARG A 51 18.53 19.29 -1.79
N ALA A 52 17.83 18.15 -1.84
CA ALA A 52 17.27 17.66 -3.08
C ALA A 52 16.05 18.48 -3.50
N LYS A 53 16.22 19.31 -4.52
CA LYS A 53 15.11 19.88 -5.27
C LYS A 53 14.41 18.75 -6.02
N ILE A 54 13.08 18.81 -6.07
CA ILE A 54 12.29 17.92 -6.90
C ILE A 54 12.83 17.95 -8.33
N THR A 55 13.23 16.79 -8.85
CA THR A 55 13.91 16.67 -10.14
C THR A 55 13.04 15.87 -11.12
N PRO A 56 12.82 16.34 -12.36
CA PRO A 56 12.16 15.54 -13.38
C PRO A 56 13.01 14.30 -13.75
N LEU A 57 12.40 13.11 -13.76
CA LEU A 57 13.08 11.83 -14.13
C LEU A 57 12.71 11.35 -15.55
N GLY A 58 11.95 12.15 -16.29
CA GLY A 58 11.37 11.77 -17.59
C GLY A 58 9.90 11.37 -17.47
N HIS A 59 9.37 10.71 -18.50
CA HIS A 59 7.93 10.44 -18.60
C HIS A 59 7.44 9.34 -17.64
N ALA A 60 6.16 9.41 -17.28
CA ALA A 60 5.50 8.40 -16.47
C ALA A 60 5.45 7.03 -17.18
N GLU A 61 5.76 5.97 -16.43
CA GLU A 61 5.81 4.60 -16.93
C GLU A 61 4.50 3.87 -16.67
N VAL A 62 3.90 3.31 -17.74
CA VAL A 62 2.80 2.35 -17.61
C VAL A 62 3.39 0.95 -17.53
N ARG A 63 3.16 0.27 -16.40
CA ARG A 63 3.67 -1.09 -16.16
C ARG A 63 2.56 -2.11 -16.30
N THR A 64 2.72 -3.04 -17.25
CA THR A 64 1.80 -4.16 -17.51
C THR A 64 1.98 -5.33 -16.56
N SER A 65 3.12 -5.41 -15.85
CA SER A 65 3.39 -6.43 -14.84
C SER A 65 2.60 -6.15 -13.55
N GLY A 66 1.40 -6.76 -13.50
CA GLY A 66 0.46 -6.68 -12.39
C GLY A 66 0.49 -7.93 -11.50
N LYS A 67 -0.39 -7.92 -10.49
CA LYS A 67 -0.62 -9.11 -9.65
C LYS A 67 -1.29 -10.25 -10.42
N GLN A 68 -1.87 -9.97 -11.58
CA GLN A 68 -2.58 -10.94 -12.41
C GLN A 68 -1.74 -12.07 -12.95
N THR A 69 -0.45 -11.85 -13.15
CA THR A 69 0.49 -12.93 -13.53
C THR A 69 0.54 -14.03 -12.48
N LYS A 70 0.19 -13.71 -11.22
CA LYS A 70 0.05 -14.66 -10.11
C LYS A 70 -1.41 -14.94 -9.72
N PHE A 71 -2.31 -13.98 -9.95
CA PHE A 71 -3.72 -14.01 -9.55
C PHE A 71 -4.63 -13.53 -10.69
N PRO A 72 -4.95 -14.38 -11.67
CA PRO A 72 -5.65 -13.98 -12.91
C PRO A 72 -6.93 -13.18 -12.69
N ASP A 73 -7.65 -13.44 -11.60
CA ASP A 73 -8.92 -12.77 -11.27
C ASP A 73 -8.78 -11.33 -10.74
N CYS A 74 -7.57 -10.89 -10.37
CA CYS A 74 -7.34 -9.54 -9.85
C CYS A 74 -7.59 -8.51 -10.97
N LEU A 75 -8.50 -7.54 -10.89
CA LEU A 75 -8.67 -6.58 -12.02
C LEU A 75 -7.60 -5.49 -12.15
N LEU A 76 -6.52 -5.52 -11.35
CA LEU A 76 -5.47 -4.51 -11.46
C LEU A 76 -4.56 -4.82 -12.65
N ASP A 77 -4.95 -4.30 -13.82
CA ASP A 77 -4.37 -4.64 -15.11
C ASP A 77 -3.01 -3.98 -15.34
N VAL A 78 -2.95 -2.67 -15.08
CA VAL A 78 -1.75 -1.85 -15.31
C VAL A 78 -1.52 -0.91 -14.14
N ASN A 79 -0.28 -0.49 -13.95
CA ASN A 79 0.13 0.40 -12.86
C ASN A 79 0.76 1.67 -13.42
N LEU A 80 0.49 2.78 -12.77
CA LEU A 80 1.07 4.09 -13.06
C LEU A 80 1.51 4.74 -11.74
N ASP A 81 2.76 5.17 -11.70
CA ASP A 81 3.35 5.93 -10.59
C ASP A 81 3.85 7.27 -11.14
N PHE A 82 3.54 8.39 -10.46
CA PHE A 82 4.01 9.73 -10.86
C PHE A 82 5.36 10.10 -10.25
N ALA A 83 5.87 9.25 -9.38
CA ALA A 83 7.12 9.43 -8.67
C ALA A 83 7.73 8.06 -8.38
N ASP A 84 8.95 8.09 -7.87
CA ASP A 84 9.66 6.95 -7.30
C ASP A 84 9.89 7.10 -5.79
N TRP A 85 9.17 8.02 -5.15
CA TRP A 85 9.22 8.32 -3.72
C TRP A 85 7.81 8.63 -3.19
N CYS A 86 7.64 8.68 -1.86
CA CYS A 86 6.36 8.98 -1.22
C CYS A 86 6.39 10.31 -0.50
N LEU A 87 5.33 11.13 -0.63
CA LEU A 87 5.21 12.42 0.06
C LEU A 87 5.37 12.32 1.59
N SER A 88 5.02 11.17 2.16
CA SER A 88 5.24 10.93 3.59
C SER A 88 6.71 11.01 4.02
N ASN A 89 7.67 10.89 3.11
CA ASN A 89 9.09 11.02 3.40
C ASN A 89 9.58 12.47 3.28
N ILE A 90 8.68 13.46 3.26
CA ILE A 90 9.02 14.87 3.20
C ILE A 90 8.41 15.59 4.39
N THR A 91 9.24 16.36 5.10
CA THR A 91 8.81 17.22 6.20
C THR A 91 7.99 18.41 5.71
N PRO A 92 7.24 19.10 6.58
CA PRO A 92 6.51 20.30 6.20
C PRO A 92 7.36 21.43 5.60
N ASP A 93 8.65 21.52 5.96
CA ASP A 93 9.62 22.47 5.39
C ASP A 93 10.30 21.96 4.10
N GLY A 94 9.87 20.82 3.56
CA GLY A 94 10.30 20.30 2.26
C GLY A 94 11.59 19.48 2.30
N LYS A 95 12.07 19.08 3.48
CA LYS A 95 13.27 18.24 3.63
C LYS A 95 12.92 16.77 3.57
N LEU A 96 13.88 15.95 3.14
CA LEU A 96 13.74 14.50 3.22
C LEU A 96 13.74 14.02 4.67
N ASP A 97 12.75 13.22 5.02
CA ASP A 97 12.66 12.46 6.25
C ASP A 97 12.62 10.96 5.90
N ALA A 98 13.76 10.29 6.07
CA ALA A 98 13.90 8.87 5.77
C ALA A 98 13.02 7.97 6.66
N ASP A 99 12.61 8.48 7.82
CA ASP A 99 11.73 7.83 8.81
C ASP A 99 10.26 8.28 8.69
N GLY A 100 9.97 9.24 7.80
CA GLY A 100 8.61 9.73 7.56
C GLY A 100 7.68 8.71 6.89
N ALA A 101 8.25 7.67 6.29
CA ALA A 101 7.51 6.58 5.67
C ALA A 101 6.55 5.90 6.68
N CYS A 102 5.41 5.42 6.21
CA CYS A 102 4.57 4.56 7.05
C CYS A 102 5.38 3.33 7.48
N GLU A 103 5.36 2.99 8.76
CA GLU A 103 6.22 1.94 9.29
C GLU A 103 5.94 0.58 8.62
N TYR A 104 4.69 0.32 8.24
CA TYR A 104 4.26 -0.89 7.50
C TYR A 104 4.43 -0.81 5.96
N CYS A 105 5.11 0.21 5.43
CA CYS A 105 5.19 0.45 3.99
C CYS A 105 5.95 -0.67 3.26
N TYR A 106 5.25 -1.45 2.44
CA TYR A 106 5.87 -2.50 1.63
C TYR A 106 6.78 -1.96 0.52
N ALA A 107 6.54 -0.73 0.07
CA ALA A 107 7.30 -0.08 -0.98
C ALA A 107 8.50 0.72 -0.45
N GLY A 108 8.67 0.83 0.87
CA GLY A 108 9.66 1.71 1.48
C GLY A 108 11.08 1.46 1.00
N ASN A 109 11.44 0.20 0.73
CA ASN A 109 12.77 -0.17 0.20
C ASN A 109 13.05 0.31 -1.23
N TRP A 110 12.00 0.61 -1.98
CA TRP A 110 12.09 0.93 -3.40
C TRP A 110 11.90 2.43 -3.62
N HIS A 111 11.67 3.19 -2.54
CA HIS A 111 11.58 4.63 -2.60
C HIS A 111 12.98 5.22 -2.77
N ASN A 112 13.15 5.97 -3.85
CA ASN A 112 14.34 6.78 -4.03
C ASN A 112 14.40 7.85 -2.94
N GLN A 113 15.62 8.14 -2.50
CA GLN A 113 15.91 9.17 -1.50
C GLN A 113 15.80 10.58 -2.10
N TYR A 114 15.91 10.69 -3.43
CA TYR A 114 15.73 11.94 -4.14
C TYR A 114 14.31 12.01 -4.67
N PRO A 115 13.59 13.12 -4.43
CA PRO A 115 12.21 13.24 -4.82
C PRO A 115 12.11 13.47 -6.34
N PHE A 116 12.10 12.40 -7.11
CA PHE A 116 11.89 12.51 -8.55
C PHE A 116 10.42 12.50 -8.92
N ILE A 117 10.04 13.39 -9.83
CA ILE A 117 8.70 13.40 -10.43
C ILE A 117 8.81 12.97 -11.88
N ARG A 118 7.85 12.14 -12.30
CA ARG A 118 7.70 11.70 -13.68
C ARG A 118 6.70 12.60 -14.37
N GLU A 119 7.09 13.16 -15.49
CA GLU A 119 6.23 14.01 -16.32
C GLU A 119 5.08 13.20 -16.91
N VAL A 120 3.86 13.75 -16.80
CA VAL A 120 2.68 13.17 -17.45
C VAL A 120 2.30 14.03 -18.65
N ASN A 121 2.54 13.50 -19.85
CA ASN A 121 2.12 14.08 -21.11
C ASN A 121 0.95 13.28 -21.70
N LYS A 122 -0.12 13.95 -22.15
CA LYS A 122 -1.34 13.31 -22.65
C LYS A 122 -1.09 12.36 -23.83
N ILE A 123 -0.32 12.81 -24.82
CA ILE A 123 -0.05 12.05 -26.06
C ILE A 123 0.77 10.81 -25.73
N GLU A 124 1.84 10.99 -24.97
CA GLU A 124 2.73 9.90 -24.60
C GLU A 124 2.05 8.88 -23.67
N LEU A 125 1.27 9.34 -22.70
CA LEU A 125 0.50 8.47 -21.81
C LEU A 125 -0.56 7.67 -22.59
N THR A 126 -1.24 8.30 -23.55
CA THR A 126 -2.20 7.63 -24.43
C THR A 126 -1.53 6.51 -25.24
N ARG A 127 -0.37 6.79 -25.84
CA ARG A 127 0.42 5.80 -26.58
C ARG A 127 0.78 4.61 -25.68
N ARG A 128 1.31 4.88 -24.48
CA ARG A 128 1.71 3.84 -23.52
C ARG A 128 0.55 2.96 -23.04
N PHE A 129 -0.63 3.52 -22.83
CA PHE A 129 -1.81 2.70 -22.46
C PHE A 129 -2.30 1.82 -23.61
N ARG A 130 -2.19 2.28 -24.86
CA ARG A 130 -2.51 1.45 -26.04
C ARG A 130 -1.51 0.30 -26.17
N GLU A 131 -0.22 0.57 -26.03
CA GLU A 131 0.81 -0.48 -26.03
C GLU A 131 0.60 -1.49 -24.89
N ALA A 132 0.25 -1.01 -23.70
CA ALA A 132 -0.07 -1.87 -22.57
C ALA A 132 -1.30 -2.77 -22.85
N ARG A 133 -2.31 -2.26 -23.58
CA ARG A 133 -3.44 -3.04 -24.08
C ARG A 133 -2.99 -4.13 -25.05
N ASP A 134 -2.16 -3.78 -26.02
CA ASP A 134 -1.70 -4.72 -27.05
C ASP A 134 -0.83 -5.84 -26.45
N ILE A 135 0.05 -5.52 -25.50
CA ILE A 135 0.86 -6.51 -24.77
C ILE A 135 -0.06 -7.48 -24.03
N ARG A 136 -1.04 -6.96 -23.29
CA ARG A 136 -1.94 -7.80 -22.48
C ARG A 136 -2.90 -8.63 -23.32
N ALA A 137 -3.37 -8.10 -24.45
CA ALA A 137 -4.19 -8.85 -25.39
C ALA A 137 -3.45 -10.08 -25.94
N LYS A 138 -2.13 -10.02 -26.13
CA LYS A 138 -1.31 -11.18 -26.53
C LYS A 138 -1.23 -12.26 -25.45
N GLU A 139 -1.49 -11.90 -24.19
CA GLU A 139 -1.53 -12.81 -23.04
C GLU A 139 -2.97 -13.25 -22.70
N ASP A 140 -3.96 -12.92 -23.53
CA ASP A 140 -5.40 -13.13 -23.26
C ASP A 140 -5.87 -12.47 -21.95
N LEU A 141 -5.27 -11.32 -21.60
CA LEU A 141 -5.59 -10.56 -20.41
C LEU A 141 -6.26 -9.22 -20.76
N PRO A 142 -7.36 -8.82 -20.08
CA PRO A 142 -8.07 -7.58 -20.37
C PRO A 142 -7.35 -6.34 -19.82
N THR A 143 -7.62 -5.14 -20.33
CA THR A 143 -7.16 -3.87 -19.72
C THR A 143 -8.35 -2.94 -19.51
N ARG A 144 -8.82 -2.92 -18.26
CA ARG A 144 -10.01 -2.24 -17.75
C ARG A 144 -9.66 -1.26 -16.64
N TYR A 145 -8.74 -1.62 -15.74
CA TYR A 145 -8.38 -0.81 -14.59
C TYR A 145 -6.89 -0.47 -14.52
N VAL A 146 -6.64 0.79 -14.17
CA VAL A 146 -5.33 1.35 -13.91
C VAL A 146 -5.19 1.59 -12.42
N ARG A 147 -4.18 1.00 -11.80
CA ARG A 147 -3.78 1.37 -10.44
C ARG A 147 -2.93 2.63 -10.48
N LEU A 148 -3.38 3.67 -9.79
CA LEU A 148 -2.59 4.90 -9.58
C LEU A 148 -1.90 4.82 -8.22
N GLY A 149 -0.57 4.82 -8.18
CA GLY A 149 0.20 4.66 -6.95
C GLY A 149 0.37 3.20 -6.52
N LYS A 150 1.18 2.44 -7.27
CA LYS A 150 1.61 1.09 -6.85
C LYS A 150 2.79 1.18 -5.90
N MET A 151 3.79 1.96 -6.23
CA MET A 151 4.98 2.15 -5.41
C MET A 151 4.91 3.48 -4.66
N THR A 152 4.14 4.44 -5.16
CA THR A 152 4.01 5.78 -4.58
C THR A 152 2.56 6.12 -4.26
N ASP A 153 2.30 7.37 -3.86
CA ASP A 153 0.95 7.92 -3.70
C ASP A 153 0.69 8.93 -4.81
N ALA A 154 -0.42 8.76 -5.54
CA ALA A 154 -0.79 9.63 -6.65
C ALA A 154 -1.61 10.85 -6.22
N GLY A 155 -2.10 10.88 -4.97
CA GLY A 155 -2.94 11.94 -4.44
C GLY A 155 -2.29 13.23 -3.91
N PRO A 156 -0.98 13.34 -3.66
CA PRO A 156 -0.33 14.61 -3.33
C PRO A 156 -0.72 15.79 -4.23
N ASP A 157 -0.85 16.99 -3.63
CA ASP A 157 -1.22 18.23 -4.32
C ASP A 157 -0.27 18.56 -5.50
N ILE A 158 1.01 18.17 -5.38
CA ILE A 158 2.02 18.32 -6.44
C ILE A 158 1.73 17.50 -7.70
N PHE A 159 0.79 16.54 -7.65
CA PHE A 159 0.40 15.69 -8.77
C PHE A 159 -0.98 16.01 -9.35
N LEU A 160 -1.61 17.13 -8.96
CA LEU A 160 -2.97 17.44 -9.42
C LEU A 160 -3.06 17.58 -10.95
N ASP A 161 -2.10 18.23 -11.60
CA ASP A 161 -2.07 18.35 -13.06
C ASP A 161 -1.84 16.99 -13.74
N HIS A 162 -0.97 16.17 -13.16
CA HIS A 162 -0.74 14.80 -13.62
C HIS A 162 -2.00 13.94 -13.50
N LEU A 163 -2.76 14.09 -12.41
CA LEU A 163 -4.05 13.43 -12.22
C LEU A 163 -5.07 13.87 -13.26
N ARG A 164 -5.20 15.17 -13.53
CA ARG A 164 -6.12 15.70 -14.55
C ARG A 164 -5.84 15.08 -15.91
N ILE A 165 -4.59 15.19 -16.37
CA ILE A 165 -4.16 14.62 -17.66
C ILE A 165 -4.41 13.11 -17.69
N THR A 166 -4.08 12.41 -16.60
CA THR A 166 -4.31 10.97 -16.51
C THR A 166 -5.79 10.63 -16.64
N PHE A 167 -6.68 11.31 -15.92
CA PHE A 167 -8.12 11.03 -16.00
C PHE A 167 -8.73 11.35 -17.37
N GLU A 168 -8.24 12.39 -18.05
CA GLU A 168 -8.63 12.65 -19.45
C GLU A 168 -8.26 11.47 -20.34
N VAL A 169 -7.02 10.97 -20.25
CA VAL A 169 -6.59 9.80 -21.03
C VAL A 169 -7.39 8.55 -20.68
N LEU A 170 -7.70 8.34 -19.39
CA LEU A 170 -8.52 7.21 -18.97
C LEU A 170 -9.94 7.30 -19.55
N LEU A 171 -10.53 8.50 -19.54
CA LEU A 171 -11.84 8.75 -20.14
C LEU A 171 -11.82 8.46 -21.65
N ASP A 172 -10.83 9.00 -22.37
CA ASP A 172 -10.65 8.82 -23.81
C ASP A 172 -10.49 7.34 -24.21
N LEU A 173 -9.92 6.51 -23.33
CA LEU A 173 -9.66 5.09 -23.59
C LEU A 173 -10.70 4.14 -22.97
N GLY A 174 -11.70 4.67 -22.26
CA GLY A 174 -12.70 3.87 -21.54
C GLY A 174 -12.09 3.02 -20.41
N LEU A 175 -11.06 3.53 -19.75
CA LEU A 175 -10.37 2.91 -18.63
C LEU A 175 -10.83 3.51 -17.30
N LYS A 176 -10.72 2.73 -16.23
CA LYS A 176 -11.08 3.15 -14.87
C LYS A 176 -9.85 3.19 -13.98
N ALA A 177 -9.76 4.12 -13.06
CA ALA A 177 -8.69 4.15 -12.06
C ALA A 177 -9.10 3.48 -10.75
N ILE A 178 -8.09 2.95 -10.07
CA ILE A 178 -8.15 2.56 -8.67
C ILE A 178 -6.99 3.27 -7.98
N MET A 179 -7.33 4.23 -7.13
CA MET A 179 -6.35 5.14 -6.56
C MET A 179 -6.32 5.02 -5.02
N PRO A 180 -5.48 4.14 -4.46
CA PRO A 180 -5.10 4.27 -3.07
C PRO A 180 -4.37 5.58 -2.82
N THR A 181 -4.79 6.31 -1.80
CA THR A 181 -4.14 7.55 -1.37
C THR A 181 -4.24 7.77 0.13
N LYS A 182 -3.33 8.59 0.65
CA LYS A 182 -3.34 9.18 1.97
C LYS A 182 -3.31 10.71 1.94
N HIS A 183 -3.12 11.32 0.77
CA HIS A 183 -2.73 12.72 0.63
C HIS A 183 -3.74 13.60 -0.11
N LEU A 184 -4.64 13.01 -0.91
CA LEU A 184 -5.56 13.78 -1.76
C LEU A 184 -6.58 14.56 -0.94
N GLY A 185 -6.52 15.88 -1.01
CA GLY A 185 -7.58 16.79 -0.54
C GLY A 185 -8.82 16.73 -1.45
N PHE A 186 -9.93 17.32 -1.02
CA PHE A 186 -11.12 17.44 -1.85
C PHE A 186 -10.95 18.53 -2.92
N TYR A 187 -10.98 18.12 -4.19
CA TYR A 187 -10.91 19.01 -5.35
C TYR A 187 -12.11 18.73 -6.27
N PRO A 188 -13.02 19.70 -6.47
CA PRO A 188 -14.25 19.48 -7.24
C PRO A 188 -14.03 19.00 -8.68
N ASP A 189 -12.98 19.47 -9.34
CA ASP A 189 -12.58 19.09 -10.69
C ASP A 189 -12.06 17.64 -10.74
N ILE A 190 -11.21 17.24 -9.79
CA ILE A 190 -10.77 15.84 -9.66
C ILE A 190 -11.97 14.93 -9.34
N ALA A 191 -12.91 15.38 -8.51
CA ALA A 191 -14.14 14.63 -8.24
C ALA A 191 -14.99 14.43 -9.51
N ALA A 192 -15.09 15.45 -10.36
CA ALA A 192 -15.79 15.34 -11.65
C ALA A 192 -15.13 14.29 -12.55
N HIS A 193 -13.81 14.29 -12.68
CA HIS A 193 -13.06 13.29 -13.43
C HIS A 193 -13.22 11.86 -12.88
N LEU A 194 -13.14 11.69 -11.56
CA LEU A 194 -13.33 10.39 -10.90
C LEU A 194 -14.73 9.82 -11.19
N ARG A 195 -15.77 10.65 -11.19
CA ARG A 195 -17.14 10.23 -11.56
C ARG A 195 -17.26 9.88 -13.03
N ALA A 196 -16.76 10.72 -13.91
CA ALA A 196 -16.84 10.53 -15.36
C ALA A 196 -16.17 9.22 -15.80
N THR A 197 -15.04 8.89 -15.18
CA THR A 197 -14.29 7.64 -15.43
C THR A 197 -14.81 6.44 -14.63
N ASN A 198 -15.80 6.64 -13.76
CA ASN A 198 -16.29 5.62 -12.82
C ASN A 198 -15.15 4.97 -12.00
N SER A 199 -14.16 5.79 -11.63
CA SER A 199 -12.97 5.39 -10.90
C SER A 199 -13.23 5.26 -9.39
N THR A 200 -12.41 4.46 -8.72
CA THR A 200 -12.51 4.23 -7.27
C THR A 200 -11.35 4.90 -6.53
N LEU A 201 -11.70 5.70 -5.52
CA LEU A 201 -10.75 6.37 -4.64
C LEU A 201 -10.68 5.61 -3.30
N LEU A 202 -9.51 5.11 -2.94
CA LEU A 202 -9.30 4.33 -1.73
C LEU A 202 -8.50 5.16 -0.72
N TYR A 203 -9.14 5.66 0.34
CA TYR A 203 -8.43 6.36 1.40
C TYR A 203 -7.81 5.35 2.35
N SER A 204 -6.49 5.20 2.30
CA SER A 204 -5.78 4.27 3.18
C SER A 204 -5.80 4.80 4.61
N LEU A 205 -6.35 4.02 5.54
CA LEU A 205 -6.46 4.33 6.96
C LEU A 205 -5.63 3.35 7.79
N GLY A 206 -5.00 3.86 8.84
CA GLY A 206 -4.07 3.11 9.71
C GLY A 206 -4.03 3.78 11.08
N SER A 207 -2.88 4.07 11.66
CA SER A 207 -2.75 4.90 12.87
C SER A 207 -1.86 6.11 12.61
N ASP A 208 -2.15 7.24 13.24
CA ASP A 208 -1.30 8.42 13.10
C ASP A 208 0.06 8.26 13.79
N GLU A 209 0.18 7.35 14.76
CA GLU A 209 1.43 7.05 15.49
C GLU A 209 2.48 6.33 14.62
N ILE A 210 2.05 5.39 13.76
CA ILE A 210 2.94 4.58 12.90
C ILE A 210 3.07 5.15 11.47
N GLU A 211 2.53 6.35 11.25
CA GLU A 211 2.46 7.01 9.95
C GLU A 211 2.83 8.50 10.10
N LYS A 212 3.91 8.73 10.84
CA LYS A 212 4.34 10.04 11.35
C LYS A 212 4.51 11.09 10.26
N GLY A 213 5.17 10.76 9.15
CA GLY A 213 5.50 11.75 8.13
C GLY A 213 4.28 12.40 7.47
N ARG A 214 3.22 11.63 7.17
CA ARG A 214 1.99 12.25 6.66
C ARG A 214 1.25 13.05 7.76
N THR A 215 1.32 12.60 9.02
CA THR A 215 0.66 13.26 10.15
C THR A 215 1.30 14.63 10.35
N ALA A 216 2.63 14.73 10.21
CA ALA A 216 3.37 15.98 10.19
C ALA A 216 2.90 16.92 9.06
N LEU A 217 2.46 16.37 7.91
CA LEU A 217 1.84 17.11 6.80
C LEU A 217 0.35 17.43 7.01
N GLY A 218 -0.19 17.21 8.22
CA GLY A 218 -1.60 17.46 8.55
C GLY A 218 -2.59 16.45 7.95
N ARG A 219 -2.11 15.30 7.45
CA ARG A 219 -2.93 14.25 6.79
C ARG A 219 -3.35 13.14 7.77
N THR A 220 -3.93 13.54 8.90
CA THR A 220 -4.39 12.65 10.00
C THR A 220 -5.49 11.67 9.58
N GLN A 221 -5.85 10.69 10.43
CA GLN A 221 -6.95 9.75 10.13
C GLN A 221 -8.27 10.50 9.96
N ASP A 222 -8.55 11.43 10.86
CA ASP A 222 -9.79 12.21 10.85
C ASP A 222 -9.85 13.12 9.60
N TRP A 223 -8.71 13.69 9.19
CA TRP A 223 -8.63 14.45 7.95
C TRP A 223 -8.95 13.56 6.73
N ARG A 224 -8.35 12.37 6.62
CA ARG A 224 -8.60 11.44 5.50
C ARG A 224 -10.04 10.95 5.46
N MET A 225 -10.64 10.67 6.61
CA MET A 225 -12.05 10.31 6.75
C MET A 225 -12.96 11.45 6.27
N LYS A 226 -12.63 12.69 6.63
CA LYS A 226 -13.34 13.87 6.13
C LYS A 226 -13.23 13.98 4.61
N GLN A 227 -12.03 13.84 4.03
CA GLN A 227 -11.87 13.90 2.57
C GLN A 227 -12.65 12.78 1.86
N ALA A 228 -12.57 11.54 2.36
CA ALA A 228 -13.34 10.41 1.83
C ALA A 228 -14.85 10.69 1.82
N ARG A 229 -15.37 11.30 2.89
CA ARG A 229 -16.78 11.70 2.98
C ARG A 229 -17.12 12.77 1.95
N MET A 230 -16.32 13.81 1.81
CA MET A 230 -16.56 14.89 0.83
C MET A 230 -16.62 14.37 -0.60
N TYR A 231 -15.73 13.44 -0.98
CA TYR A 231 -15.79 12.78 -2.29
C TYR A 231 -17.03 11.89 -2.45
N LEU A 232 -17.38 11.12 -1.41
CA LEU A 232 -18.56 10.28 -1.41
C LEU A 232 -19.86 11.09 -1.56
N ASP A 233 -19.97 12.23 -0.87
CA ASP A 233 -21.16 13.09 -0.86
C ASP A 233 -21.45 13.70 -2.24
N VAL A 234 -20.42 13.86 -3.08
CA VAL A 234 -20.60 14.26 -4.49
C VAL A 234 -20.74 13.08 -5.44
N GLY A 235 -20.81 11.84 -4.95
CA GLY A 235 -21.05 10.64 -5.77
C GLY A 235 -19.80 9.99 -6.37
N VAL A 236 -18.60 10.32 -5.88
CA VAL A 236 -17.40 9.53 -6.19
C VAL A 236 -17.43 8.23 -5.41
N ARG A 237 -16.93 7.14 -5.99
CA ARG A 237 -16.71 5.86 -5.30
C ARG A 237 -15.50 5.97 -4.34
N ALA A 238 -15.68 6.72 -3.25
CA ALA A 238 -14.68 6.88 -2.20
C ALA A 238 -14.90 5.85 -1.09
N VAL A 239 -13.85 5.07 -0.79
CA VAL A 239 -13.92 3.91 0.11
C VAL A 239 -12.78 3.98 1.12
N PRO A 240 -13.08 3.96 2.44
CA PRO A 240 -12.08 3.71 3.47
C PRO A 240 -11.39 2.37 3.25
N TYR A 241 -10.06 2.39 3.22
CA TYR A 241 -9.20 1.23 3.03
C TYR A 241 -8.35 1.04 4.28
N VAL A 242 -8.87 0.26 5.23
CA VAL A 242 -8.51 0.27 6.64
C VAL A 242 -7.52 -0.84 6.96
N LEU A 243 -6.38 -0.49 7.55
CA LEU A 243 -5.49 -1.47 8.14
C LEU A 243 -6.17 -2.25 9.26
N ILE A 244 -5.91 -3.55 9.33
CA ILE A 244 -6.35 -4.42 10.42
C ILE A 244 -5.21 -5.35 10.83
N ASP A 245 -5.20 -5.74 12.10
CA ASP A 245 -4.60 -7.01 12.49
C ASP A 245 -5.60 -8.12 12.13
N PRO A 246 -5.33 -8.95 11.10
CA PRO A 246 -6.27 -9.97 10.67
C PRO A 246 -6.45 -11.09 11.69
N THR A 247 -5.56 -11.23 12.66
CA THR A 247 -5.56 -12.34 13.63
C THR A 247 -6.36 -12.05 14.90
N ARG A 248 -6.83 -10.82 15.06
CA ARG A 248 -7.60 -10.38 16.24
C ARG A 248 -9.05 -10.11 15.89
N GLU A 249 -9.93 -10.32 16.86
CA GLU A 249 -11.37 -10.30 16.59
C GLU A 249 -11.93 -8.95 16.15
N ASP A 250 -11.35 -7.87 16.67
CA ASP A 250 -11.79 -6.49 16.50
C ASP A 250 -10.91 -5.72 15.51
N GLY A 251 -9.93 -6.40 14.89
CA GLY A 251 -8.89 -5.77 14.07
C GLY A 251 -7.70 -5.23 14.88
N GLY A 252 -7.65 -5.49 16.19
CA GLY A 252 -6.51 -5.21 17.06
C GLY A 252 -6.25 -3.71 17.25
N TYR A 253 -4.98 -3.32 17.13
CA TYR A 253 -4.53 -1.93 17.26
C TYR A 253 -5.30 -0.93 16.37
N PHE A 254 -5.88 -1.38 15.25
CA PHE A 254 -6.64 -0.53 14.34
C PHE A 254 -8.16 -0.49 14.60
N ALA A 255 -8.66 -1.19 15.63
CA ALA A 255 -10.10 -1.28 15.96
C ALA A 255 -10.81 0.10 16.07
N PRO A 256 -10.21 1.14 16.69
CA PRO A 256 -10.85 2.47 16.75
C PRO A 256 -11.08 3.09 15.37
N ILE A 257 -10.14 2.90 14.44
CA ILE A 257 -10.24 3.40 13.06
C ILE A 257 -11.28 2.58 12.29
N LEU A 258 -11.26 1.25 12.43
CA LEU A 258 -12.26 0.36 11.83
C LEU A 258 -13.68 0.75 12.26
N LYS A 259 -13.90 0.95 13.56
CA LYS A 259 -15.21 1.38 14.10
C LYS A 259 -15.72 2.66 13.44
N LYS A 260 -14.87 3.67 13.26
CA LYS A 260 -15.22 4.91 12.54
C LYS A 260 -15.50 4.63 11.05
N ALA A 261 -14.66 3.85 10.40
CA ALA A 261 -14.79 3.51 8.98
C ALA A 261 -16.08 2.74 8.66
N LEU A 262 -16.56 1.90 9.57
CA LEU A 262 -17.83 1.17 9.41
C LEU A 262 -19.06 2.08 9.28
N GLY A 263 -18.95 3.39 9.51
CA GLY A 263 -19.98 4.37 9.15
C GLY A 263 -20.05 4.73 7.65
N PHE A 264 -19.22 4.11 6.80
CA PHE A 264 -19.25 4.28 5.35
C PHE A 264 -20.09 3.18 4.65
N PRO A 265 -20.67 3.47 3.47
CA PRO A 265 -21.44 2.49 2.69
C PRO A 265 -20.60 1.34 2.16
N LYS A 266 -19.28 1.52 2.07
CA LYS A 266 -18.33 0.47 1.70
C LYS A 266 -17.07 0.67 2.51
N VAL A 267 -16.46 -0.42 2.98
CA VAL A 267 -15.14 -0.44 3.64
C VAL A 267 -14.33 -1.58 3.07
N LEU A 268 -13.04 -1.37 2.85
CA LEU A 268 -12.10 -2.43 2.50
C LEU A 268 -11.10 -2.61 3.64
N LEU A 269 -10.89 -3.85 4.05
CA LEU A 269 -9.92 -4.22 5.06
C LEU A 269 -8.59 -4.58 4.38
N LEU A 270 -7.49 -4.13 4.97
CA LEU A 270 -6.12 -4.39 4.52
C LEU A 270 -5.34 -4.99 5.69
N PRO A 271 -4.93 -6.27 5.63
CA PRO A 271 -4.04 -6.82 6.63
C PRO A 271 -2.75 -6.01 6.74
N VAL A 272 -2.38 -5.66 7.97
CA VAL A 272 -1.12 -4.99 8.27
C VAL A 272 0.05 -5.88 7.86
N ARG A 273 1.13 -5.22 7.43
CA ARG A 273 2.40 -5.86 7.09
C ARG A 273 3.42 -5.46 8.12
N ILE A 274 4.02 -6.44 8.75
CA ILE A 274 5.05 -6.20 9.75
C ILE A 274 6.41 -6.20 9.04
N THR A 275 7.10 -5.06 9.14
CA THR A 275 8.36 -4.75 8.44
C THR A 275 9.55 -4.69 9.38
N ARG A 276 9.31 -4.54 10.69
CA ARG A 276 10.28 -4.35 11.77
C ARG A 276 9.69 -4.83 13.10
N ARG A 277 10.57 -5.13 14.08
CA ARG A 277 10.19 -5.78 15.35
C ARG A 277 9.27 -4.94 16.22
N ASP A 278 9.69 -3.72 16.49
CA ASP A 278 8.98 -2.73 17.30
C ASP A 278 7.61 -2.35 16.71
N LEU A 279 7.45 -2.42 15.38
CA LEU A 279 6.12 -2.29 14.76
C LEU A 279 5.20 -3.45 15.19
N ALA A 280 5.71 -4.68 15.29
CA ALA A 280 4.91 -5.80 15.78
C ALA A 280 4.64 -5.70 17.28
N GLU A 281 5.60 -5.20 18.06
CA GLU A 281 5.38 -4.89 19.48
C GLU A 281 4.27 -3.86 19.64
N THR A 282 4.24 -2.83 18.79
CA THR A 282 3.22 -1.79 18.77
C THR A 282 1.85 -2.32 18.31
N VAL A 283 1.80 -3.01 17.17
CA VAL A 283 0.53 -3.36 16.49
C VAL A 283 -0.07 -4.66 17.02
N LEU A 284 0.77 -5.64 17.37
CA LEU A 284 0.33 -6.97 17.79
C LEU A 284 0.44 -7.15 19.32
N GLY A 285 1.02 -6.18 20.05
CA GLY A 285 1.25 -6.28 21.49
C GLY A 285 2.41 -7.20 21.87
N GLY A 286 3.29 -7.52 20.91
CA GLY A 286 4.48 -8.35 21.10
C GLY A 286 4.87 -9.12 19.85
N TRP A 287 6.17 -9.27 19.60
CA TRP A 287 6.67 -10.03 18.44
C TRP A 287 6.28 -11.50 18.48
N GLY A 288 6.18 -12.12 19.66
CA GLY A 288 5.72 -13.50 19.82
C GLY A 288 4.31 -13.75 19.23
N ASN A 289 3.48 -12.71 19.16
CA ASN A 289 2.14 -12.80 18.56
C ASN A 289 2.20 -12.81 17.02
N ALA A 290 3.32 -12.37 16.41
CA ALA A 290 3.56 -12.51 14.97
C ALA A 290 3.98 -13.93 14.57
N LEU A 291 4.49 -14.72 15.53
CA LEU A 291 5.04 -16.06 15.30
C LEU A 291 4.06 -17.18 15.68
N GLY A 292 3.10 -16.89 16.56
CA GLY A 292 2.18 -17.87 17.14
C GLY A 292 2.87 -18.92 18.01
N PRO A 293 2.12 -19.86 18.61
CA PRO A 293 2.66 -20.86 19.55
C PRO A 293 3.46 -22.00 18.89
N ALA A 294 3.65 -22.01 17.57
CA ALA A 294 4.37 -23.05 16.84
C ALA A 294 5.72 -22.53 16.32
N SER A 295 6.73 -22.57 17.19
CA SER A 295 8.11 -22.47 16.78
C SER A 295 8.53 -23.72 16.00
N VAL A 296 9.25 -23.51 14.89
CA VAL A 296 10.15 -24.46 14.20
C VAL A 296 9.52 -25.41 13.17
N ASP A 297 9.40 -24.94 11.92
CA ASP A 297 9.92 -25.71 10.78
C ASP A 297 10.35 -24.79 9.63
N LEU A 298 11.67 -24.64 9.44
CA LEU A 298 12.32 -23.55 8.69
C LEU A 298 12.27 -23.67 7.16
N PHE A 299 11.54 -24.64 6.61
CA PHE A 299 11.49 -24.85 5.15
C PHE A 299 10.11 -25.27 4.61
N GLY A 300 9.04 -25.16 5.38
CA GLY A 300 7.69 -25.42 4.87
C GLY A 300 6.59 -25.11 5.89
N ASN A 301 5.63 -24.31 5.45
CA ASN A 301 4.31 -24.06 6.03
C ASN A 301 4.21 -23.17 7.29
N GLY A 302 3.55 -22.03 7.10
CA GLY A 302 2.75 -21.25 8.06
C GLY A 302 3.20 -21.22 9.53
N CYS A 303 3.85 -20.12 9.92
CA CYS A 303 3.92 -19.72 11.33
C CYS A 303 2.60 -19.01 11.72
N GLY A 304 2.26 -19.07 13.01
CA GLY A 304 0.91 -18.77 13.47
C GLY A 304 0.40 -17.41 12.99
N GLY A 305 -0.75 -17.43 12.32
CA GLY A 305 -1.41 -16.24 11.84
C GLY A 305 -0.65 -15.40 10.82
N PHE A 306 0.68 -15.50 10.63
CA PHE A 306 1.49 -14.68 9.71
C PHE A 306 2.68 -15.45 9.04
N GLU A 307 2.97 -15.18 7.76
CA GLU A 307 4.09 -15.75 6.97
C GLU A 307 5.12 -14.68 6.59
N LEU A 308 6.40 -15.07 6.58
CA LEU A 308 7.47 -14.31 5.96
C LEU A 308 7.43 -14.51 4.43
N ASP A 309 7.23 -13.43 3.69
CA ASP A 309 7.40 -13.47 2.24
C ASP A 309 8.89 -13.41 1.83
N LYS A 310 9.17 -13.68 0.56
CA LYS A 310 10.54 -13.63 -0.01
C LYS A 310 11.22 -12.26 0.10
N THR A 311 10.52 -11.23 0.58
CA THR A 311 10.97 -9.83 0.66
C THR A 311 11.08 -9.33 2.10
N THR A 312 11.16 -10.22 3.10
CA THR A 312 11.29 -9.92 4.54
C THR A 312 10.05 -9.30 5.20
N LEU A 313 8.88 -9.41 4.58
CA LEU A 313 7.62 -8.90 5.15
C LEU A 313 6.84 -10.02 5.81
N VAL A 314 6.31 -9.78 7.00
CA VAL A 314 5.44 -10.70 7.72
C VAL A 314 3.98 -10.30 7.49
N HIS A 315 3.15 -11.19 6.92
CA HIS A 315 1.75 -10.92 6.54
C HIS A 315 0.82 -11.96 7.10
N GLY A 316 -0.42 -11.59 7.44
CA GLY A 316 -1.38 -12.53 8.00
C GLY A 316 -1.75 -13.68 7.05
N ASN A 317 -1.71 -14.93 7.52
CA ASN A 317 -2.10 -16.15 6.82
C ASN A 317 -3.48 -16.66 7.20
N GLU A 318 -3.93 -16.28 8.39
CA GLU A 318 -5.24 -16.64 8.91
C GLU A 318 -6.03 -15.38 9.18
N LEU A 319 -7.34 -15.48 8.96
CA LEU A 319 -8.28 -14.44 9.30
C LEU A 319 -9.05 -14.90 10.52
N HIS A 320 -9.12 -14.06 11.55
CA HIS A 320 -9.89 -14.37 12.74
C HIS A 320 -11.37 -14.60 12.35
N PRO A 321 -12.06 -15.61 12.90
CA PRO A 321 -13.44 -15.93 12.53
C PRO A 321 -14.41 -14.75 12.62
N ASN A 322 -14.20 -13.84 13.58
CA ASN A 322 -15.03 -12.63 13.70
C ASN A 322 -14.81 -11.63 12.54
N ILE A 323 -13.60 -11.57 11.96
CA ILE A 323 -13.34 -10.76 10.76
C ILE A 323 -13.92 -11.46 9.52
N GLU A 324 -13.82 -12.79 9.41
CA GLU A 324 -14.51 -13.57 8.36
C GLU A 324 -16.01 -13.32 8.40
N LYS A 325 -16.62 -13.43 9.59
CA LYS A 325 -18.03 -13.17 9.85
C LYS A 325 -18.40 -11.74 9.49
N LEU A 326 -17.59 -10.75 9.91
CA LEU A 326 -17.80 -9.34 9.54
C LEU A 326 -17.86 -9.16 8.02
N VAL A 327 -16.93 -9.78 7.27
CA VAL A 327 -16.94 -9.71 5.80
C VAL A 327 -18.17 -10.42 5.22
N ALA A 328 -18.42 -11.66 5.63
CA ALA A 328 -19.48 -12.52 5.07
C ALA A 328 -20.89 -11.98 5.35
N GLU A 329 -21.15 -11.50 6.56
CA GLU A 329 -22.47 -11.02 6.98
C GLU A 329 -22.75 -9.57 6.59
N SER A 330 -21.74 -8.83 6.12
CA SER A 330 -21.89 -7.43 5.71
C SER A 330 -22.73 -7.21 4.45
N GLY A 331 -23.13 -8.28 3.75
CA GLY A 331 -23.83 -8.19 2.47
C GLY A 331 -22.99 -7.52 1.37
N GLY A 332 -21.66 -7.63 1.46
CA GLY A 332 -20.72 -6.98 0.54
C GLY A 332 -20.36 -5.54 0.93
N ARG A 333 -20.88 -5.00 2.03
CA ARG A 333 -20.51 -3.68 2.55
C ARG A 333 -19.05 -3.63 3.03
N VAL A 334 -18.55 -4.72 3.60
CA VAL A 334 -17.16 -4.86 4.06
C VAL A 334 -16.47 -5.88 3.15
N GLY A 335 -15.37 -5.46 2.50
CA GLY A 335 -14.52 -6.33 1.72
C GLY A 335 -13.16 -6.52 2.38
N LEU A 336 -12.43 -7.55 1.97
CA LEU A 336 -11.05 -7.81 2.37
C LEU A 336 -10.14 -7.76 1.14
N CYS A 337 -8.97 -7.14 1.29
CA CYS A 337 -7.91 -7.12 0.28
C CYS A 337 -6.68 -7.88 0.81
N SER A 338 -6.78 -9.21 0.87
CA SER A 338 -5.67 -10.09 1.29
C SER A 338 -5.20 -10.97 0.13
N HIS A 339 -3.90 -11.21 0.09
CA HIS A 339 -3.25 -12.04 -0.92
C HIS A 339 -2.30 -13.01 -0.20
N ASN A 340 -2.81 -14.12 0.34
CA ASN A 340 -1.97 -15.22 0.80
C ASN A 340 -1.73 -16.22 -0.37
N ILE A 341 -0.60 -16.92 -0.35
CA ILE A 341 -0.19 -17.96 -1.32
C ILE A 341 -1.20 -19.13 -1.40
N SER A 342 -1.95 -19.41 -0.33
CA SER A 342 -2.86 -20.56 -0.20
C SER A 342 -4.36 -20.20 -0.25
N LYS A 343 -4.75 -18.98 0.12
CA LYS A 343 -6.14 -18.51 0.09
C LYS A 343 -6.23 -17.06 -0.39
N PHE A 344 -6.97 -16.85 -1.48
CA PHE A 344 -7.25 -15.52 -2.01
C PHE A 344 -8.53 -14.98 -1.36
N TRP A 345 -8.38 -14.01 -0.45
CA TRP A 345 -9.51 -13.28 0.11
C TRP A 345 -9.51 -11.87 -0.46
N CYS A 346 -9.84 -11.77 -1.75
CA CYS A 346 -10.08 -10.50 -2.43
C CYS A 346 -11.60 -10.35 -2.66
N ASN A 347 -12.37 -10.25 -1.58
CA ASN A 347 -13.84 -10.14 -1.66
C ASN A 347 -14.34 -8.75 -2.10
N GLY A 348 -13.59 -8.04 -2.93
CA GLY A 348 -14.08 -6.77 -3.45
C GLY A 348 -13.05 -5.69 -3.64
N CYS A 349 -11.80 -6.03 -3.94
CA CYS A 349 -11.06 -5.06 -4.72
C CYS A 349 -11.70 -5.04 -6.10
N PHE A 350 -11.59 -6.08 -6.91
CA PHE A 350 -12.11 -5.99 -8.26
C PHE A 350 -12.28 -7.43 -8.75
N MET A 351 -13.48 -7.94 -8.89
CA MET A 351 -13.75 -9.22 -9.56
C MET A 351 -14.92 -9.00 -10.53
N PRO A 352 -14.87 -9.51 -11.77
CA PRO A 352 -16.03 -9.48 -12.67
C PRO A 352 -17.16 -10.30 -12.03
N GLY A 353 -18.37 -9.75 -11.95
CA GLY A 353 -19.54 -10.45 -11.38
C GLY A 353 -20.05 -9.92 -10.02
N HIS A 354 -19.34 -9.00 -9.37
CA HIS A 354 -19.79 -8.32 -8.14
C HIS A 354 -20.43 -6.94 -8.40
N GLU A 355 -21.04 -6.74 -9.57
CA GLU A 355 -21.73 -5.48 -9.88
C GLU A 355 -23.10 -5.36 -9.20
N GLN A 356 -23.64 -6.46 -8.65
CA GLN A 356 -24.86 -6.55 -7.82
C GLN A 356 -24.73 -7.82 -6.92
N ILE A 357 -25.71 -8.15 -6.07
CA ILE A 357 -25.89 -9.44 -5.32
C ILE A 357 -25.27 -9.40 -3.89
N VAL A 358 -25.96 -9.36 -2.74
CA VAL A 358 -27.26 -9.91 -2.29
C VAL A 358 -27.64 -11.28 -2.88
N LYS A 359 -27.34 -12.31 -2.07
CA LYS A 359 -27.82 -13.71 -2.05
C LYS A 359 -27.42 -14.62 -3.22
N ILE A 360 -26.75 -15.73 -2.87
CA ILE A 360 -27.31 -17.08 -3.03
C ILE A 360 -26.99 -17.93 -1.77
N ARG A 361 -28.04 -18.23 -0.99
CA ARG A 361 -28.12 -19.49 -0.22
C ARG A 361 -28.49 -20.57 -1.24
N GLY A 362 -27.83 -21.73 -1.21
CA GLY A 362 -28.42 -22.98 -1.67
C GLY A 362 -27.53 -23.91 -2.52
N ARG A 363 -27.13 -25.00 -1.88
CA ARG A 363 -26.87 -26.37 -2.39
C ARG A 363 -25.72 -26.65 -3.38
N LYS A 364 -24.80 -27.48 -2.85
CA LYS A 364 -24.17 -28.72 -3.36
C LYS A 364 -23.97 -28.90 -4.87
N LEU A 365 -22.73 -29.18 -5.22
CA LEU A 365 -22.35 -30.29 -6.09
C LEU A 365 -22.06 -31.45 -5.11
N ASP A 366 -22.64 -32.64 -5.12
CA ASP A 366 -23.18 -33.49 -6.20
C ASP A 366 -24.58 -33.18 -6.75
#